data_AF-A0A359FUE6-F1
#
_entry.id   AF-A0A359FUE6-F1
#
_cell.length_a   1.000
_cell.length_b   1.000
_cell.length_c   1.000
_cell.angle_alpha   90.00
_cell.angle_beta   90.00
_cell.angle_gamma   90.00
#
_symmetry.space_group_name_H-M   'P 1'
#
loop_
_entity.id
_entity.type
_entity.pdbx_description
1 polymer ?
#
loop_
_entity_poly.entity_id
_entity_poly.type
_entity_poly.pdbx_seq_one_letter_code
_entity_poly.pdbx_strand_id
1 'polypeptide(L)' 'MQQQNTDNDSFDTFLENLKSRMKNVFHLRADINQMATKRGMPPFVMREIMDLKPLSVGIPAEYGGRGCKMEENLALLAT' A
#
# COMPACT_ATOMS: atom_id res chain seq x y z
N MET A 1 15.54 16.32 -15.11
CA MET A 1 15.62 14.86 -14.89
C MET A 1 15.92 14.63 -13.43
N GLN A 2 15.01 14.02 -12.67
CA GLN A 2 15.30 13.56 -11.30
C GLN A 2 14.79 12.13 -11.19
N GLN A 3 15.72 11.19 -11.29
CA GLN A 3 15.52 9.78 -11.10
C GLN A 3 15.60 9.53 -9.58
N GLN A 4 14.47 9.28 -8.94
CA GLN A 4 14.44 8.92 -7.52
C GLN A 4 14.72 7.42 -7.41
N ASN A 5 15.96 7.10 -7.00
CA ASN A 5 16.40 5.79 -6.52
C ASN A 5 15.70 5.47 -5.19
N THR A 6 14.74 4.54 -5.20
CA THR A 6 14.31 3.79 -3.99
C THR A 6 13.76 2.43 -4.44
N ASP A 7 14.61 1.50 -4.87
CA ASP A 7 14.13 0.13 -5.14
C ASP A 7 15.23 -0.91 -4.86
N ASN A 8 15.72 -0.91 -3.63
CA ASN A 8 16.56 -2.00 -3.13
C ASN A 8 16.01 -2.64 -1.85
N ASP A 9 14.75 -2.32 -1.50
CA ASP A 9 13.99 -3.06 -0.50
C ASP A 9 13.27 -4.21 -1.20
N SER A 10 13.34 -5.41 -0.62
CA SER A 10 12.63 -6.57 -1.16
C SER A 10 11.11 -6.33 -1.13
N PHE A 11 10.38 -7.06 -1.98
CA PHE A 11 8.92 -7.06 -1.94
C PHE A 11 8.38 -7.41 -0.53
N ASP A 12 9.07 -8.29 0.19
CA ASP A 12 8.71 -8.65 1.57
C ASP A 12 8.75 -7.44 2.51
N THR A 13 9.81 -6.62 2.44
CA THR A 13 9.91 -5.40 3.25
C THR A 13 8.81 -4.39 2.89
N PHE A 14 8.52 -4.24 1.60
CA PHE A 14 7.40 -3.43 1.14
C PHE A 14 6.06 -3.92 1.70
N LEU A 15 5.81 -5.24 1.65
CA LEU A 15 4.57 -5.85 2.11
C LEU A 15 4.40 -5.72 3.63
N GLU A 16 5.47 -5.92 4.40
CA GLU A 16 5.45 -5.73 5.85
C GLU A 16 5.22 -4.27 6.23
N ASN A 17 5.81 -3.32 5.50
CA ASN A 17 5.55 -1.90 5.69
C ASN A 17 4.08 -1.53 5.40
N LEU A 18 3.49 -2.10 4.35
CA LEU A 18 2.08 -1.92 4.01
C LEU A 18 1.17 -2.46 5.13
N LYS A 19 1.39 -3.71 5.56
CA LYS A 19 0.66 -4.34 6.68
C LYS A 19 0.73 -3.51 7.94
N SER A 20 1.93 -3.06 8.31
CA SER A 20 2.15 -2.23 9.48
C SER A 20 1.39 -0.91 9.38
N ARG A 21 1.44 -0.24 8.22
CA ARG A 21 0.69 1.00 7.99
C ARG A 21 -0.82 0.79 8.07
N MET A 22 -1.35 -0.25 7.43
CA MET A 22 -2.77 -0.59 7.51
C MET A 22 -3.20 -0.85 8.95
N LYS A 23 -2.44 -1.64 9.71
CA LYS A 23 -2.73 -1.91 11.14
C LYS A 23 -2.76 -0.62 11.96
N ASN A 24 -1.78 0.25 11.80
CA ASN A 24 -1.69 1.52 12.52
C ASN A 24 -2.87 2.44 12.19
N VAL A 25 -3.23 2.55 10.92
CA VAL A 25 -4.29 3.44 10.47
C VAL A 25 -5.68 2.92 10.87
N PHE A 26 -5.90 1.61 10.85
CA PHE A 26 -7.19 1.01 11.20
C PHE A 26 -7.44 0.82 12.70
N HIS A 27 -6.38 0.75 13.52
CA HIS A 27 -6.52 0.45 14.96
C HIS A 27 -5.93 1.48 15.92
N LEU A 28 -4.88 2.22 15.53
CA LEU A 28 -4.22 3.19 16.43
C LEU A 28 -4.67 4.62 16.17
N ARG A 29 -4.78 5.00 14.90
CA ARG A 29 -5.18 6.37 14.49
C ARG A 29 -6.68 6.49 14.23
N ALA A 30 -7.37 5.36 14.14
CA ALA A 30 -8.81 5.29 13.96
C ALA A 30 -9.33 4.01 14.63
N ASP A 31 -10.64 3.97 14.89
CA ASP A 31 -11.34 2.75 15.26
C ASP A 31 -12.10 2.25 14.03
N ILE A 32 -11.66 1.11 13.49
CA ILE A 32 -12.31 0.48 12.32
C ILE A 32 -13.78 0.20 12.55
N ASN A 33 -14.20 -0.11 13.78
CA ASN A 33 -15.61 -0.37 14.09
C ASN A 33 -16.45 0.89 13.92
N GLN A 34 -15.90 2.05 14.31
CA GLN A 34 -16.55 3.35 14.12
C GLN A 34 -16.52 3.79 12.66
N MET A 35 -15.41 3.58 11.95
CA MET A 35 -15.31 3.92 10.53
C MET A 35 -16.27 3.10 9.66
N ALA A 36 -16.41 1.80 9.95
CA ALA A 36 -17.30 0.91 9.23
C ALA A 36 -18.79 1.30 9.34
N THR A 37 -19.17 2.12 10.32
CA THR A 37 -20.55 2.64 10.43
C THR A 37 -20.91 3.65 9.35
N LYS A 38 -19.91 4.26 8.70
CA LYS A 38 -20.11 5.27 7.65
C LYS A 38 -19.60 4.74 6.32
N ARG A 39 -20.29 5.09 5.24
CA ARG A 39 -19.86 4.70 3.88
C ARG A 39 -18.53 5.38 3.54
N GLY A 40 -17.58 4.59 3.08
CA GLY A 40 -16.28 5.05 2.60
C GLY A 40 -15.20 5.05 3.69
N MET A 41 -13.96 5.33 3.28
CA MET A 41 -12.84 5.48 4.20
C MET A 41 -12.56 6.95 4.47
N PRO A 42 -12.17 7.33 5.71
CA PRO A 42 -11.73 8.68 5.98
C PRO A 42 -10.55 9.09 5.07
N PRO A 43 -10.50 10.34 4.57
CA PRO A 43 -9.46 10.77 3.64
C PRO A 43 -8.02 10.57 4.14
N PHE A 44 -7.78 10.70 5.45
CA PHE A 44 -6.46 10.49 6.02
C PHE A 44 -6.03 9.02 5.96
N VAL A 45 -6.97 8.07 6.13
CA VAL A 45 -6.71 6.63 6.05
C VAL A 45 -6.24 6.28 4.64
N MET A 46 -6.99 6.74 3.65
CA MET A 46 -6.68 6.49 2.24
C MET A 46 -5.36 7.15 1.83
N ARG A 47 -5.07 8.37 2.31
CA ARG A 47 -3.80 9.07 2.03
C ARG A 47 -2.60 8.31 2.58
N GLU A 48 -2.68 7.84 3.82
CA GLU A 48 -1.60 7.08 4.47
C GLU A 48 -1.29 5.76 3.76
N ILE A 49 -2.31 5.05 3.28
CA ILE A 49 -2.14 3.80 2.53
C ILE A 49 -1.57 4.10 1.13
N MET A 50 -2.09 5.11 0.44
CA MET A 50 -1.68 5.45 -0.93
C MET A 50 -0.29 6.08 -1.01
N ASP A 51 0.26 6.60 0.09
CA ASP A 51 1.64 7.11 0.18
C ASP A 51 2.67 6.03 -0.15
N LEU A 52 2.37 4.77 0.19
CA LEU A 52 3.19 3.60 -0.16
C LEU A 52 3.00 3.15 -1.62
N LYS A 53 2.12 3.80 -2.39
CA LYS A 53 1.80 3.46 -3.79
C LYS A 53 1.52 1.96 -4.02
N PRO A 54 0.65 1.30 -3.24
CA PRO A 54 0.45 -0.14 -3.31
C PRO A 54 -0.03 -0.64 -4.68
N LEU A 55 -0.80 0.16 -5.40
CA LEU A 55 -1.31 -0.19 -6.72
C LEU A 55 -0.23 -0.19 -7.83
N SER A 56 0.97 0.34 -7.54
CA SER A 56 2.09 0.30 -8.49
C SER A 56 2.65 -1.11 -8.72
N VAL A 57 2.32 -2.08 -7.85
CA VAL A 57 2.67 -3.50 -8.04
C VAL A 57 2.07 -4.07 -9.33
N GLY A 58 0.85 -3.64 -9.66
CA GLY A 58 0.14 -4.03 -10.88
C GLY A 58 0.49 -3.21 -12.12
N ILE A 59 1.52 -2.36 -12.06
CA ILE A 59 1.95 -1.52 -13.18
C ILE A 59 3.28 -2.08 -13.74
N PRO A 60 3.43 -2.18 -15.07
CA PRO A 60 4.70 -2.60 -15.68
C PRO A 60 5.87 -1.68 -15.29
N ALA A 61 7.07 -2.24 -15.20
CA ALA A 61 8.27 -1.50 -14.79
C ALA A 61 8.61 -0.34 -15.74
N GLU A 62 8.28 -0.48 -17.03
CA GLU A 62 8.44 0.58 -18.04
C GLU A 62 7.64 1.86 -17.74
N TYR A 63 6.55 1.76 -16.97
CA TYR A 63 5.71 2.89 -16.54
C TYR A 63 5.99 3.31 -15.08
N GLY A 64 7.06 2.82 -14.47
CA GLY A 64 7.43 3.14 -13.08
C GLY A 64 6.70 2.31 -12.02
N GLY A 65 6.19 1.14 -12.37
CA GLY A 65 5.66 0.14 -11.43
C GLY A 65 6.65 -0.97 -11.08
N ARG A 66 6.20 -2.03 -10.38
CA ARG A 66 7.06 -3.16 -9.97
C ARG A 66 7.12 -4.32 -10.96
N GLY A 67 6.42 -4.22 -12.11
CA GLY A 67 6.53 -5.20 -13.20
C GLY A 67 5.45 -6.27 -13.25
N CYS A 68 4.30 -6.06 -12.61
CA CYS A 68 3.12 -6.94 -12.72
C CYS A 68 3.36 -8.41 -12.36
N LYS A 69 4.27 -8.72 -11.43
CA LYS A 69 4.47 -10.11 -11.01
C LYS A 69 3.21 -10.66 -10.34
N MET A 70 2.77 -11.83 -10.79
CA MET A 70 1.49 -12.41 -10.33
C MET A 70 1.53 -12.73 -8.83
N GLU A 71 2.65 -13.23 -8.33
CA GLU A 71 2.85 -13.53 -6.91
C GLU A 71 2.75 -12.28 -6.04
N GLU A 72 3.34 -11.17 -6.48
CA GLU A 72 3.33 -9.88 -5.75
C GLU A 72 1.93 -9.26 -5.76
N ASN A 73 1.21 -9.34 -6.89
CA ASN A 73 -0.17 -8.88 -6.98
C ASN A 73 -1.11 -9.70 -6.09
N LEU A 74 -0.96 -11.02 -6.07
CA LEU A 74 -1.81 -11.88 -5.24
C LEU A 74 -1.51 -11.68 -3.74
N ALA A 75 -0.23 -11.50 -3.39
CA ALA A 75 0.18 -11.17 -2.03
C ALA A 75 -0.38 -9.81 -1.57
N LEU A 76 -0.40 -8.80 -2.46
CA LEU A 76 -1.01 -7.50 -2.19
C LEU A 76 -2.51 -7.64 -1.88
N LEU A 77 -3.24 -8.44 -2.65
CA LEU A 77 -4.69 -8.63 -2.48
C LEU A 77 -5.05 -9.46 -1.25
N ALA A 78 -4.14 -10.34 -0.80
CA ALA A 78 -4.33 -11.17 0.38
C ALA A 78 -4.04 -10.45 1.71
N THR A 79 -3.57 -9.20 1.65
CA THR A 79 -3.15 -8.38 2.80
C THR A 79 -4.33 -7.69 3.47
#